data_AF-A0A7R9ZZR3-F1
#
_entry.id   AF-A0A7R9ZZR3-F1
#
_cell.length_a   1.000
_cell.length_b   1.000
_cell.length_c   1.000
_cell.angle_alpha   90.00
_cell.angle_beta   90.00
_cell.angle_gamma   90.00
#
_symmetry.space_group_name_H-M   'P 1'
#
loop_
_entity.id
_entity.type
_entity.pdbx_description
1 polymer ?
#
loop_
_entity_poly.entity_id
_entity_poly.type
_entity_poly.pdbx_seq_one_letter_code
_entity_poly.pdbx_strand_id
1 'polypeptide(L)'
;VAVMVRETTPPFLDGRFVYTNQAEAICPVRDPTSDMAVLAKHGSKVVKQVRESQEQGKFRARFWELAGSSMGKVLGVKHKEASKEDDVADEDFNHRAGGQYGEALKKQKTVAASEFAKTKTIAEQRQSLPVFQVREELLNLLREHQVLVCIGETGSGKTTQLTQYLHEAGYTVNGQ
;
A
#
# COMPACT_ATOMS: atom_id res chain seq x y z
N VAL A 1 -14.28 -22.41 15.83
CA VAL A 1 -12.95 -21.81 16.10
C VAL A 1 -12.70 -22.00 17.59
N ALA A 2 -11.61 -22.66 17.98
CA ALA A 2 -11.28 -22.86 19.40
C ALA A 2 -10.14 -21.92 19.76
N VAL A 3 -10.27 -21.20 20.88
CA VAL A 3 -9.21 -20.34 21.39
C VAL A 3 -8.35 -21.15 22.35
N MET A 4 -7.06 -21.27 22.05
CA MET A 4 -6.08 -21.92 22.92
C MET A 4 -5.17 -20.85 23.51
N VAL A 5 -5.27 -20.65 24.82
CA VAL A 5 -4.38 -19.76 25.57
C VAL A 5 -3.13 -20.53 25.95
N ARG A 6 -1.96 -20.04 25.54
CA ARG A 6 -0.66 -20.54 26.00
C ARG A 6 0.12 -19.37 26.56
N GLU A 7 0.42 -19.42 27.85
CA GLU A 7 1.28 -18.46 28.49
C GLU A 7 2.74 -18.85 28.18
N THR A 8 3.38 -18.11 27.27
CA THR A 8 4.78 -18.34 26.90
C THR A 8 5.60 -17.09 27.20
N THR A 9 6.43 -17.16 28.23
CA THR A 9 7.41 -16.09 28.53
C THR A 9 8.57 -16.22 27.54
N PRO A 10 8.82 -15.22 26.68
CA PRO A 10 9.91 -15.32 25.72
C PRO A 10 11.27 -15.33 26.44
N PRO A 11 12.29 -16.04 25.91
CA PRO A 11 13.56 -16.25 26.60
C PRO A 11 14.29 -14.96 27.00
N PHE A 12 14.06 -13.87 26.27
CA PHE A 12 14.65 -12.55 26.55
C PHE A 12 13.99 -11.81 27.73
N LEU A 13 12.81 -12.24 28.18
CA LEU A 13 12.15 -11.76 29.41
C LEU A 13 12.40 -12.69 30.60
N ASP A 14 13.07 -13.84 30.40
CA ASP A 14 13.32 -14.88 31.41
C ASP A 14 14.45 -14.50 32.41
N GLY A 15 14.85 -13.23 32.44
CA GLY A 15 15.97 -12.72 33.26
C GLY A 15 17.36 -13.23 32.86
N ARG A 16 17.44 -14.05 31.79
CA ARG A 16 18.69 -14.56 31.25
C ARG A 16 19.26 -13.56 30.25
N PHE A 17 20.27 -12.81 30.66
CA PHE A 17 21.04 -11.96 29.76
C PHE A 17 21.92 -12.83 28.86
N VAL A 18 21.46 -13.08 27.63
CA VAL A 18 22.31 -13.65 26.59
C VAL A 18 23.15 -12.51 26.02
N TYR A 19 24.40 -12.40 26.48
CA TYR A 19 25.37 -11.50 25.86
C TYR A 19 25.64 -11.99 24.43
N THR A 20 25.04 -11.32 23.45
CA THR A 20 25.34 -11.56 22.04
C THR A 20 26.69 -10.91 21.74
N ASN A 21 27.64 -11.67 21.20
CA ASN A 21 28.90 -11.14 20.67
C ASN A 21 28.74 -10.59 19.24
N GLN A 22 27.51 -10.37 18.77
CA GLN A 22 27.25 -9.87 17.41
C GLN A 22 27.48 -8.36 17.35
N ALA A 23 28.67 -8.00 16.88
CA ALA A 23 29.10 -6.61 16.66
C ALA A 23 28.51 -5.99 15.37
N GLU A 24 28.10 -6.82 14.42
CA GLU A 24 27.60 -6.37 13.12
C GLU A 24 26.07 -6.44 13.02
N ALA A 25 25.49 -5.47 12.29
CA ALA A 25 24.05 -5.43 12.06
C ALA A 25 23.59 -6.66 11.27
N ILE A 26 22.51 -7.30 11.75
CA ILE A 26 21.92 -8.47 11.08
C ILE A 26 21.31 -8.01 9.76
N CYS A 27 21.76 -8.58 8.65
CA CYS A 27 21.11 -8.38 7.36
C CYS A 27 19.70 -8.98 7.42
N PRO A 28 18.63 -8.17 7.26
CA PRO A 28 17.26 -8.68 7.33
C PRO A 28 16.90 -9.55 6.12
N VAL A 29 17.70 -9.48 5.05
CA VAL A 29 17.53 -10.31 3.86
C VAL A 29 18.28 -11.63 4.07
N ARG A 30 17.50 -12.69 4.23
CA ARG A 30 17.97 -14.06 4.51
C ARG A 30 18.97 -14.59 3.48
N ASP A 31 18.82 -14.19 2.22
CA ASP A 31 19.77 -14.47 1.13
C ASP A 31 19.88 -13.24 0.20
N PRO A 32 20.98 -12.48 0.28
CA PRO A 32 21.18 -11.27 -0.52
C PRO A 32 21.46 -11.55 -2.00
N THR A 33 21.83 -12.79 -2.35
CA THR A 33 22.10 -13.24 -3.73
C THR A 33 20.87 -13.82 -4.43
N SER A 34 19.79 -14.06 -3.70
CA SER A 34 18.55 -14.56 -4.29
C SER A 34 18.02 -13.64 -5.40
N ASP A 35 17.49 -14.23 -6.47
CA ASP A 35 16.93 -13.50 -7.61
C ASP A 35 15.90 -12.46 -7.17
N MET A 36 15.07 -12.79 -6.18
CA MET A 36 14.09 -11.87 -5.61
C MET A 36 14.75 -10.64 -4.96
N ALA A 37 15.81 -10.83 -4.16
CA ALA A 37 16.52 -9.74 -3.50
C ALA A 37 17.27 -8.86 -4.51
N VAL A 38 17.87 -9.49 -5.54
CA VAL A 38 18.58 -8.80 -6.62
C VAL A 38 17.60 -7.98 -7.46
N LEU A 39 16.47 -8.54 -7.88
CA LEU A 39 15.43 -7.85 -8.63
C LEU A 39 14.78 -6.71 -7.83
N ALA A 40 14.55 -6.90 -6.52
CA ALA A 40 14.03 -5.85 -5.65
C ALA A 40 15.02 -4.67 -5.51
N LYS A 41 16.33 -4.94 -5.44
CA LYS A 41 17.38 -3.90 -5.39
C LYS A 41 17.52 -3.14 -6.71
N HIS A 42 17.49 -3.84 -7.84
CA HIS A 42 17.61 -3.20 -9.16
C HIS A 42 16.32 -2.50 -9.62
N GLY A 43 15.17 -2.92 -9.09
CA GLY A 43 13.87 -2.43 -9.48
C GLY A 43 13.41 -2.94 -10.85
N SER A 44 12.15 -2.67 -11.20
CA SER A 44 11.58 -3.10 -12.48
C SER A 44 12.02 -2.18 -13.63
N LYS A 45 12.46 -2.78 -14.74
CA LYS A 45 12.80 -2.08 -15.99
C LYS A 45 11.62 -1.23 -16.51
N VAL A 46 10.40 -1.72 -16.35
CA VAL A 46 9.17 -1.01 -16.75
C VAL A 46 9.01 0.27 -15.91
N VAL A 47 9.21 0.18 -14.59
CA VAL A 47 9.11 1.34 -13.69
C VAL A 47 10.17 2.40 -14.04
N LYS A 48 11.39 1.97 -14.38
CA LYS A 48 12.45 2.88 -14.83
C LYS A 48 12.05 3.62 -16.12
N GLN A 49 11.57 2.89 -17.13
CA GLN A 49 11.12 3.48 -18.41
C GLN A 49 9.95 4.45 -18.22
N VAL A 50 8.97 4.09 -17.39
CA VAL A 50 7.81 4.95 -17.09
C VAL A 50 8.28 6.23 -16.38
N ARG A 51 9.20 6.12 -15.42
CA ARG A 51 9.76 7.27 -14.71
C ARG A 51 10.55 8.19 -15.63
N GLU A 52 11.43 7.65 -16.47
CA GLU A 52 12.19 8.43 -17.46
C GLU A 52 11.27 9.14 -18.45
N SER A 53 10.21 8.48 -18.93
CA SER A 53 9.23 9.09 -19.83
C SER A 53 8.47 10.24 -19.17
N GLN A 54 8.04 10.08 -17.90
CA GLN A 54 7.39 11.16 -17.15
C GLN A 54 8.33 12.32 -16.84
N GLU A 55 9.59 12.04 -16.51
CA GLU A 55 10.60 13.07 -16.28
C GLU A 55 10.87 13.84 -17.59
N GLN A 56 11.02 13.16 -18.73
CA GLN A 56 11.18 13.81 -20.04
C GLN A 56 9.99 14.70 -20.43
N GLY A 57 8.77 14.28 -20.11
CA GLY A 57 7.57 15.10 -20.32
C GLY A 57 7.59 16.40 -19.50
N LYS A 58 8.03 16.33 -18.23
CA LYS A 58 8.21 17.50 -17.37
C LYS A 58 9.36 18.40 -17.83
N PHE A 59 10.46 17.81 -18.31
CA PHE A 59 11.59 18.56 -18.87
C PHE A 59 11.18 19.36 -20.11
N ARG A 60 10.36 18.79 -21.00
CA ARG A 60 9.84 19.51 -22.18
C ARG A 60 8.98 20.72 -21.82
N ALA A 61 8.07 20.58 -20.86
CA ALA A 61 7.26 21.70 -20.38
C ALA A 61 8.10 22.80 -19.73
N ARG A 62 9.03 22.43 -18.83
CA ARG A 62 9.95 23.35 -18.16
C ARG A 62 10.89 24.05 -19.14
N PHE A 63 11.33 23.36 -20.20
CA PHE A 63 12.19 23.92 -21.23
C PHE A 63 11.47 24.96 -22.09
N TRP A 64 10.19 24.71 -22.43
CA TRP A 64 9.36 25.68 -23.15
C TRP A 64 9.06 26.94 -22.30
N GLU A 65 8.81 26.75 -21.00
CA GLU A 65 8.63 27.84 -20.04
C GLU A 65 9.93 28.66 -19.83
N LEU A 66 11.09 27.98 -19.79
CA LEU A 66 12.40 28.61 -19.59
C LEU A 66 12.85 29.41 -20.83
N ALA A 67 12.55 28.95 -22.04
CA ALA A 67 12.94 29.61 -23.30
C ALA A 67 12.40 31.04 -23.45
N GLY A 68 11.26 31.35 -22.82
CA GLY A 68 10.67 32.70 -22.79
C GLY A 68 11.16 33.61 -21.65
N SER A 69 11.90 33.06 -20.68
CA SER A 69 12.37 33.81 -19.50
C SER A 69 13.71 34.53 -19.76
N SER A 70 14.00 35.57 -18.97
CA SER A 70 15.29 36.28 -19.02
C SER A 70 16.49 35.34 -18.76
N MET A 71 16.29 34.31 -17.93
CA MET A 71 17.28 33.29 -17.62
C MET A 71 17.55 32.36 -18.82
N GLY A 72 16.53 31.97 -19.58
CA GLY A 72 16.67 31.12 -20.76
C GLY A 72 17.43 31.79 -21.92
N LYS A 73 17.29 33.11 -22.05
CA LYS A 73 18.03 33.91 -23.04
C LYS A 73 19.54 33.96 -22.74
N VAL A 74 19.92 34.00 -21.46
CA VAL A 74 21.32 33.96 -21.01
C VAL A 74 21.93 32.55 -21.18
N LEU A 75 21.12 31.50 -20.99
CA LEU A 75 21.52 30.09 -21.17
C LEU A 75 21.56 29.60 -22.63
N GLY A 76 21.30 30.47 -23.61
CA GLY A 76 21.44 30.14 -25.03
C GLY A 76 20.35 29.24 -25.62
N VAL A 77 19.22 29.09 -24.92
CA VAL A 77 18.05 28.34 -25.42
C VAL A 77 17.38 29.16 -26.52
N LYS A 78 17.60 28.78 -27.79
CA LYS A 78 17.01 29.49 -28.94
C LYS A 78 15.52 29.14 -29.06
N HIS A 79 14.67 30.17 -29.17
CA HIS A 79 13.30 30.04 -29.63
C HIS A 79 13.35 29.46 -31.06
N LYS A 80 12.84 28.23 -31.24
CA LYS A 80 12.51 27.77 -32.58
C LYS A 80 11.15 28.37 -32.89
N GLU A 81 11.12 29.46 -33.66
CA GLU A 81 9.88 29.98 -34.22
C GLU A 81 9.33 28.92 -35.18
N ALA A 82 8.45 28.07 -34.66
CA ALA A 82 7.58 27.27 -35.49
C ALA A 82 6.58 28.24 -36.12
N SER A 83 6.57 28.24 -37.45
CA SER A 83 5.54 28.85 -38.29
C SER A 83 4.16 28.64 -37.70
N LYS A 84 3.40 29.74 -37.66
CA LYS A 84 1.96 29.76 -37.43
C LYS A 84 1.28 28.94 -38.53
N GLU A 85 1.01 27.67 -38.25
CA GLU A 85 -0.11 26.93 -38.81
C GLU A 85 -1.09 26.69 -37.66
N ASP A 86 -2.36 26.81 -38.01
CA ASP A 86 -3.44 27.24 -37.13
C ASP A 86 -3.90 26.18 -36.11
N ASP A 87 -4.35 26.71 -34.98
CA ASP A 87 -5.39 26.18 -34.09
C ASP A 87 -5.29 24.71 -33.65
N VAL A 88 -4.57 24.48 -32.55
CA VAL A 88 -5.07 23.55 -31.54
C VAL A 88 -5.66 24.40 -30.43
N ALA A 89 -6.96 24.55 -30.49
CA ALA A 89 -7.78 25.10 -29.44
C ALA A 89 -7.30 24.62 -28.06
N ASP A 90 -7.32 25.52 -27.09
CA ASP A 90 -7.53 25.17 -25.68
C ASP A 90 -8.89 24.45 -25.58
N GLU A 91 -8.98 23.22 -26.09
CA GLU A 91 -9.95 22.29 -25.55
C GLU A 91 -9.45 22.00 -24.14
N ASP A 92 -10.19 22.51 -23.16
CA ASP A 92 -10.22 22.02 -21.80
C ASP A 92 -10.26 20.49 -21.86
N PHE A 93 -9.07 19.88 -21.88
CA PHE A 93 -8.89 18.44 -21.96
C PHE A 93 -9.32 17.92 -20.59
N ASN A 94 -10.62 17.68 -20.48
CA ASN A 94 -11.25 17.18 -19.30
C ASN A 94 -10.72 15.76 -19.08
N HIS A 95 -9.60 15.61 -18.35
CA HIS A 95 -9.03 14.32 -17.95
C HIS A 95 -10.00 13.47 -17.10
N ARG A 96 -11.21 13.98 -16.82
CA ARG A 96 -12.32 13.28 -16.16
C ARG A 96 -13.37 12.72 -17.12
N ALA A 97 -13.32 13.03 -18.41
CA ALA A 97 -14.17 12.36 -19.40
C ALA A 97 -13.58 10.96 -19.65
N GLY A 98 -14.28 9.94 -19.15
CA GLY A 98 -13.79 8.56 -19.07
C GLY A 98 -13.24 8.03 -20.38
N GLY A 99 -11.91 7.93 -20.48
CA GLY A 99 -11.26 7.20 -21.56
C GLY A 99 -11.70 5.73 -21.58
N GLN A 100 -11.50 5.05 -22.72
CA GLN A 100 -11.80 3.63 -22.93
C GLN A 100 -11.27 2.71 -21.80
N TYR A 101 -10.21 3.12 -21.11
CA TYR A 101 -9.71 2.46 -19.90
C TYR A 101 -10.69 2.49 -18.72
N GLY A 102 -11.41 3.58 -18.48
CA GLY A 102 -12.43 3.66 -17.44
C GLY A 102 -13.60 2.70 -17.68
N GLU A 103 -13.96 2.46 -18.94
CA GLU A 103 -14.97 1.47 -19.34
C GLU A 103 -14.47 0.03 -19.16
N ALA A 104 -13.21 -0.25 -19.54
CA ALA A 104 -12.59 -1.54 -19.29
C ALA A 104 -12.45 -1.86 -17.79
N LEU A 105 -12.07 -0.88 -16.96
CA LEU A 105 -12.03 -1.02 -15.49
C LEU A 105 -13.43 -1.20 -14.87
N LYS A 106 -14.47 -0.53 -15.40
CA LYS A 106 -15.87 -0.74 -14.96
C LYS A 106 -16.37 -2.14 -15.31
N LYS A 107 -16.06 -2.65 -16.52
CA LYS A 107 -16.37 -4.03 -16.94
C LYS A 107 -15.58 -5.09 -16.15
N GLN A 108 -14.36 -4.80 -15.70
CA GLN A 108 -13.59 -5.70 -14.85
C GLN A 108 -14.11 -5.76 -13.40
N LYS A 109 -14.59 -4.62 -12.87
CA LYS A 109 -15.15 -4.55 -11.51
C LYS A 109 -16.38 -5.46 -11.30
N THR A 110 -17.16 -5.70 -12.35
CA THR A 110 -18.37 -6.54 -12.24
C THR A 110 -18.07 -8.04 -12.15
N VAL A 111 -16.90 -8.49 -12.64
CA VAL A 111 -16.54 -9.92 -12.70
C VAL A 111 -15.84 -10.39 -11.42
N ALA A 112 -15.14 -9.51 -10.70
CA ALA A 112 -14.31 -9.90 -9.55
C ALA A 112 -15.02 -9.89 -8.18
N ALA A 113 -16.25 -9.36 -8.09
CA ALA A 113 -17.01 -9.37 -6.84
C ALA A 113 -17.95 -10.57 -6.80
N SER A 114 -17.77 -11.46 -5.82
CA SER A 114 -18.62 -12.63 -5.60
C SER A 114 -20.08 -12.20 -5.41
N GLU A 115 -21.02 -13.08 -5.76
CA GLU A 115 -22.45 -12.84 -5.55
C GLU A 115 -22.78 -12.55 -4.08
N PHE A 116 -22.03 -13.17 -3.17
CA PHE A 116 -22.06 -12.90 -1.74
C PHE A 116 -21.69 -11.45 -1.40
N ALA A 117 -20.68 -10.89 -2.07
CA ALA A 117 -20.24 -9.51 -1.87
C ALA A 117 -21.25 -8.46 -2.40
N LYS A 118 -22.13 -8.87 -3.32
CA LYS A 118 -23.12 -7.99 -3.98
C LYS A 118 -24.48 -8.00 -3.29
N THR A 119 -24.86 -9.10 -2.68
CA THR A 119 -26.21 -9.32 -2.11
C THR A 119 -26.31 -8.90 -0.66
N LYS A 120 -25.27 -9.15 0.14
CA LYS A 120 -25.26 -8.86 1.57
C LYS A 120 -24.71 -7.47 1.87
N THR A 121 -25.24 -6.85 2.93
CA THR A 121 -24.66 -5.62 3.46
C THR A 121 -23.26 -5.87 4.03
N ILE A 122 -22.42 -4.84 4.10
CA ILE A 122 -21.06 -4.94 4.66
C ILE A 122 -21.09 -5.51 6.09
N ALA A 123 -22.12 -5.17 6.88
CA ALA A 123 -22.28 -5.67 8.24
C ALA A 123 -22.50 -7.19 8.27
N GLU A 124 -23.41 -7.72 7.44
CA GLU A 124 -23.69 -9.15 7.35
C GLU A 124 -22.49 -9.94 6.81
N GLN A 125 -21.75 -9.36 5.86
CA GLN A 125 -20.52 -9.96 5.36
C GLN A 125 -19.47 -10.10 6.47
N ARG A 126 -19.32 -9.08 7.33
CA ARG A 126 -18.40 -9.12 8.48
C ARG A 126 -18.83 -10.16 9.52
N GLN A 127 -20.12 -10.26 9.79
CA GLN A 127 -20.67 -11.26 10.73
C GLN A 127 -20.48 -12.71 10.24
N SER A 128 -20.38 -12.91 8.92
CA SER A 128 -20.13 -14.23 8.35
C SER A 128 -18.68 -14.71 8.48
N LEU A 129 -17.74 -13.83 8.82
CA LEU A 129 -16.33 -14.20 8.94
C LEU A 129 -16.10 -15.07 10.19
N PRO A 130 -15.25 -16.11 10.12
CA PRO A 130 -15.01 -17.01 11.25
C PRO A 130 -14.54 -16.30 12.53
N VAL A 131 -13.82 -15.18 12.40
CA VAL A 131 -13.32 -14.41 13.56
C VAL A 131 -14.43 -13.70 14.34
N PHE A 132 -15.61 -13.48 13.74
CA PHE A 132 -16.73 -12.84 14.43
C PHE A 132 -17.26 -13.70 15.59
N GLN A 133 -17.21 -15.04 15.44
CA GLN A 133 -17.67 -15.99 16.46
C GLN A 133 -16.86 -15.93 17.75
N VAL A 134 -15.59 -15.53 17.67
CA VAL A 134 -14.66 -15.47 18.82
C VAL A 134 -14.39 -14.04 19.28
N ARG A 135 -15.21 -13.06 18.83
CA ARG A 135 -15.00 -11.64 19.12
C ARG A 135 -14.95 -11.35 20.62
N GLU A 136 -15.94 -11.81 21.37
CA GLU A 136 -16.05 -11.51 22.81
C GLU A 136 -14.93 -12.16 23.61
N GLU A 137 -14.63 -13.42 23.32
CA GLU A 137 -13.53 -14.16 23.94
C GLU A 137 -12.17 -13.50 23.67
N LEU A 138 -11.94 -13.05 22.43
CA LEU A 138 -10.71 -12.33 22.06
C LEU A 138 -10.57 -11.00 22.82
N LEU A 139 -11.66 -10.25 23.00
CA LEU A 139 -11.63 -8.99 23.75
C LEU A 139 -11.37 -9.22 25.25
N ASN A 140 -11.90 -10.30 25.83
CA ASN A 140 -11.62 -10.66 27.21
C ASN A 140 -10.15 -11.06 27.41
N LEU A 141 -9.62 -11.91 26.53
CA LEU A 141 -8.21 -12.32 26.60
C LEU A 141 -7.23 -11.16 26.40
N LEU A 142 -7.59 -10.17 25.57
CA LEU A 142 -6.79 -8.97 25.40
C LEU A 142 -6.73 -8.11 26.69
N ARG A 143 -7.77 -8.15 27.53
CA ARG A 143 -7.75 -7.46 28.83
C ARG A 143 -6.90 -8.19 29.87
N GLU A 144 -6.86 -9.51 29.79
CA GLU A 144 -6.15 -10.37 30.75
C GLU A 144 -4.66 -10.50 30.42
N HIS A 145 -4.28 -10.44 29.14
CA HIS A 145 -2.91 -10.67 28.68
C HIS A 145 -2.32 -9.47 27.94
N GLN A 146 -1.11 -9.05 28.33
CA GLN A 146 -0.37 -7.97 27.64
C GLN A 146 0.05 -8.35 26.21
N VAL A 147 0.28 -9.64 25.96
CA VAL A 147 0.70 -10.15 24.64
C VAL A 147 -0.19 -11.31 24.25
N LEU A 148 -0.78 -11.24 23.06
CA LEU A 148 -1.69 -12.25 22.55
C LEU A 148 -1.32 -12.65 21.12
N VAL A 149 -1.14 -13.95 20.87
CA VAL A 149 -0.78 -14.50 19.56
C VAL A 149 -2.01 -15.09 18.90
N CYS A 150 -2.49 -14.46 17.83
CA CYS A 150 -3.63 -14.95 17.05
C CYS A 150 -3.17 -15.86 15.91
N ILE A 151 -3.63 -17.11 15.90
CA ILE A 151 -3.38 -18.07 14.82
C ILE A 151 -4.68 -18.33 14.05
N GLY A 152 -4.61 -18.37 12.72
CA GLY A 152 -5.73 -18.84 11.91
C GLY A 152 -5.43 -18.81 10.41
N GLU A 153 -6.29 -19.43 9.62
CA GLU A 153 -6.17 -19.55 8.16
C GLU A 153 -6.32 -18.20 7.44
N THR A 154 -5.72 -18.07 6.25
CA THR A 154 -5.93 -16.91 5.37
C THR A 154 -7.42 -16.78 5.01
N GLY A 155 -7.94 -15.55 4.99
CA GLY A 155 -9.36 -15.30 4.72
C GLY A 155 -10.29 -15.40 5.94
N SER A 156 -9.80 -15.80 7.12
CA SER A 156 -10.64 -15.88 8.33
C SER A 156 -11.09 -14.52 8.90
N GLY A 157 -10.60 -13.41 8.34
CA GLY A 157 -10.91 -12.05 8.80
C GLY A 157 -9.94 -11.46 9.82
N LYS A 158 -8.79 -12.11 10.12
CA LYS A 158 -7.87 -11.65 11.18
C LYS A 158 -7.39 -10.21 10.98
N THR A 159 -6.64 -9.95 9.92
CA THR A 159 -6.03 -8.63 9.66
C THR A 159 -7.07 -7.53 9.39
N THR A 160 -8.26 -7.91 8.93
CA THR A 160 -9.30 -6.94 8.54
C THR A 160 -10.28 -6.61 9.68
N GLN A 161 -10.56 -7.55 10.59
CA GLN A 161 -11.57 -7.36 11.64
C GLN A 161 -10.99 -7.09 13.03
N LEU A 162 -9.80 -7.61 13.38
CA LEU A 162 -9.26 -7.42 14.73
C LEU A 162 -9.09 -5.93 15.07
N THR A 163 -8.49 -5.16 14.17
CA THR A 163 -8.29 -3.72 14.37
C THR A 163 -9.62 -2.98 14.53
N GLN A 164 -10.64 -3.40 13.80
CA GLN A 164 -11.99 -2.83 13.90
C GLN A 164 -12.61 -3.12 15.28
N TYR A 165 -12.50 -4.35 15.78
CA TYR A 165 -13.03 -4.70 17.11
C TYR A 165 -12.31 -3.95 18.24
N LEU A 166 -10.99 -3.76 18.13
CA LEU A 166 -10.21 -2.98 19.09
C LEU A 166 -10.65 -1.51 19.12
N HIS A 167 -10.85 -0.92 17.94
CA HIS A 167 -11.36 0.44 17.82
C HIS A 167 -12.78 0.56 18.42
N GLU A 168 -13.69 -0.37 18.08
CA GLU A 168 -15.05 -0.40 18.64
C GLU A 168 -15.07 -0.62 20.16
N ALA A 169 -14.10 -1.37 20.71
CA ALA A 169 -13.94 -1.58 22.14
C ALA A 169 -13.30 -0.38 22.88
N GLY A 170 -12.92 0.68 22.17
CA GLY A 170 -12.43 1.93 22.76
C GLY A 170 -10.92 2.01 22.99
N TYR A 171 -10.14 1.01 22.57
CA TYR A 171 -8.67 1.01 22.73
C TYR A 171 -7.98 2.16 21.97
N THR A 172 -8.64 2.75 20.97
CA THR A 172 -8.10 3.87 20.21
C THR A 172 -8.44 5.25 20.78
N VAL A 173 -9.33 5.31 21.79
CA VAL A 173 -9.85 6.59 22.32
C VAL A 173 -8.91 7.18 23.37
N ASN A 174 -8.30 6.33 24.20
CA ASN A 174 -7.54 6.78 25.37
C ASN A 174 -6.02 6.55 25.25
N GLY A 175 -5.54 6.03 24.11
CA GLY A 175 -4.10 5.79 23.89
C GLY A 175 -3.47 4.78 24.86
N GLN A 176 -4.29 3.90 25.45
CA GLN A 176 -3.88 2.81 26.35
C GLN A 176 -4.08 1.46 25.69
#